data_AF-A0A397SEQ9-F1
#
_entry.id   AF-A0A397SEQ9-F1
#
_cell.length_a   1.000
_cell.length_b   1.000
_cell.length_c   1.000
_cell.angle_alpha   90.00
_cell.angle_beta   90.00
_cell.angle_gamma   90.00
#
_symmetry.space_group_name_H-M   'P 1'
#
loop_
_entity.id
_entity.type
_entity.pdbx_description
1 polymer ?
#
loop_
_entity_poly.entity_id
_entity_poly.type
_entity_poly.pdbx_seq_one_letter_code
_entity_poly.pdbx_strand_id
1 'polypeptide(L)'
;MCAFNAGLIKEKYSIYLQFTTEPEAAAVYCMENLKGQTLARPGTNFMIVDCGGGTVDLTIRKLINDKQLGEITERSGDFCGSTYIDEEFIKR
;
A
#
# COMPACT_ATOMS: atom_id res chain seq x y z
N MET A 1 4.85 -21.55 -2.91
CA MET A 1 5.07 -20.09 -3.03
C MET A 1 4.68 -19.71 -4.44
N CYS A 2 3.69 -18.81 -4.64
CA CYS A 2 3.19 -18.48 -5.98
C CYS A 2 4.29 -17.97 -6.91
N ALA A 3 5.20 -17.14 -6.41
CA ALA A 3 6.34 -16.62 -7.17
C ALA A 3 7.24 -17.73 -7.75
N PHE A 4 7.47 -18.82 -7.01
CA PHE A 4 8.24 -19.98 -7.49
C PHE A 4 7.49 -20.77 -8.55
N ASN A 5 6.22 -21.07 -8.30
CA ASN A 5 5.39 -21.83 -9.24
C ASN A 5 5.18 -21.07 -10.57
N ALA A 6 5.19 -19.74 -10.52
CA ALA A 6 5.12 -18.87 -11.69
C ALA A 6 6.48 -18.67 -12.40
N GLY A 7 7.58 -19.23 -11.88
CA GLY A 7 8.92 -19.11 -12.47
C GLY A 7 9.60 -17.75 -12.26
N LEU A 8 9.08 -16.89 -11.36
CA LEU A 8 9.68 -15.59 -11.06
C LEU A 8 10.94 -15.69 -10.19
N ILE A 9 11.09 -16.81 -9.46
CA ILE A 9 12.28 -17.14 -8.67
C ILE A 9 12.71 -18.58 -8.96
N LYS A 10 14.02 -18.84 -8.96
CA LYS A 10 14.60 -20.17 -9.24
C LYS A 10 14.48 -21.15 -8.07
N GLU A 11 14.39 -20.63 -6.85
CA GLU A 11 14.38 -21.41 -5.61
C GLU A 11 13.17 -21.01 -4.77
N LYS A 12 12.49 -21.99 -4.19
CA LYS A 12 11.24 -21.77 -3.42
C LYS A 12 11.42 -20.85 -2.21
N TYR A 13 12.62 -20.84 -1.61
CA TYR A 13 12.97 -20.05 -0.43
C TYR A 13 14.15 -19.11 -0.72
N SER A 14 14.14 -18.46 -1.87
CA SER A 14 15.20 -17.53 -2.26
C SER A 14 15.30 -16.35 -1.29
N ILE A 15 16.51 -16.06 -0.79
CA ILE A 15 16.81 -14.89 0.04
C ILE A 15 16.74 -13.56 -0.74
N TYR A 16 16.69 -13.63 -2.07
CA TYR A 16 16.58 -12.46 -2.95
C TYR A 16 15.13 -12.05 -3.19
N LEU A 17 14.15 -12.75 -2.60
CA LEU A 17 12.76 -12.36 -2.61
C LEU A 17 12.40 -11.61 -1.34
N GLN A 18 11.92 -10.37 -1.49
CA GLN A 18 11.42 -9.55 -0.40
C GLN A 18 9.94 -9.27 -0.62
N PHE A 19 9.16 -9.30 0.45
CA PHE A 19 7.76 -8.90 0.46
C PHE A 19 7.63 -7.54 1.14
N THR A 20 6.71 -6.74 0.64
CA THR A 20 6.30 -5.48 1.26
C THR A 20 4.78 -5.43 1.23
N THR A 21 4.20 -4.55 2.04
CA THR A 21 2.75 -4.31 2.04
C THR A 21 2.40 -3.29 0.95
N GLU A 22 1.19 -3.36 0.40
CA GLU A 22 0.67 -2.36 -0.54
C GLU A 22 0.83 -0.91 -0.04
N PRO A 23 0.43 -0.56 1.21
CA PRO A 23 0.61 0.80 1.71
C PRO A 23 2.09 1.19 1.88
N GLU A 24 3.00 0.25 2.14
CA GLU A 24 4.43 0.57 2.19
C GLU A 24 4.99 0.83 0.78
N ALA A 25 4.64 0.00 -0.20
CA ALA A 25 5.04 0.20 -1.58
C ALA A 25 4.54 1.54 -2.14
N ALA A 26 3.27 1.88 -1.90
CA ALA A 26 2.69 3.16 -2.28
C ALA A 26 3.38 4.34 -1.57
N ALA A 27 3.70 4.21 -0.28
CA ALA A 27 4.40 5.25 0.45
C ALA A 27 5.81 5.51 -0.09
N VAL A 28 6.59 4.46 -0.40
CA VAL A 28 7.92 4.58 -1.01
C VAL A 28 7.84 5.24 -2.37
N TYR A 29 6.87 4.86 -3.20
CA TYR A 29 6.65 5.49 -4.50
C TYR A 29 6.34 6.99 -4.35
N CYS A 30 5.46 7.35 -3.43
CA CYS A 30 5.09 8.74 -3.15
C CYS A 30 6.29 9.56 -2.66
N MET A 31 7.15 9.01 -1.80
CA MET A 31 8.37 9.70 -1.36
C MET A 31 9.31 10.05 -2.51
N GLU A 32 9.46 9.16 -3.48
CA GLU A 32 10.35 9.38 -4.62
C GLU A 32 9.75 10.35 -5.65
N ASN A 33 8.45 10.27 -5.90
CA ASN A 33 7.78 11.02 -6.97
C ASN A 33 7.15 12.34 -6.53
N LEU A 34 6.93 12.56 -5.23
CA LEU A 34 6.36 13.80 -4.69
C LEU A 34 7.42 14.73 -4.09
N LYS A 35 8.72 14.50 -4.39
CA LYS A 35 9.82 15.36 -3.95
C LYS A 35 9.54 16.84 -4.29
N GLY A 36 9.71 17.71 -3.32
CA GLY A 36 9.42 19.15 -3.45
C GLY A 36 7.98 19.55 -3.12
N GLN A 37 7.05 18.60 -3.00
CA GLN A 37 5.71 18.87 -2.49
C GLN A 37 5.70 18.90 -0.96
N THR A 38 4.66 19.52 -0.38
CA THR A 38 4.48 19.60 1.08
C THR A 38 4.47 18.22 1.74
N LEU A 39 3.93 17.20 1.05
CA LEU A 39 3.86 15.81 1.52
C LEU A 39 5.24 15.15 1.70
N ALA A 40 6.28 15.64 1.02
CA ALA A 40 7.64 15.12 1.09
C ALA A 40 8.51 15.85 2.12
N ARG A 41 7.92 16.63 3.04
CA ARG A 41 8.67 17.31 4.12
C ARG A 41 8.76 16.43 5.37
N PRO A 42 9.95 16.23 5.95
CA PRO A 42 10.09 15.53 7.23
C PRO A 42 9.14 16.09 8.30
N GLY A 43 8.55 15.19 9.09
CA GLY A 43 7.52 15.50 10.08
C GLY A 43 6.09 15.50 9.54
N THR A 44 5.89 15.42 8.23
CA THR A 44 4.56 15.37 7.62
C THR A 44 3.93 14.00 7.81
N ASN A 45 2.65 14.00 8.15
CA ASN A 45 1.82 12.81 8.17
C ASN A 45 0.98 12.77 6.89
N PHE A 46 0.86 11.60 6.29
CA PHE A 46 0.00 11.38 5.14
C PHE A 46 -0.74 10.06 5.27
N MET A 47 -1.92 10.01 4.68
CA MET A 47 -2.76 8.82 4.65
C MET A 47 -2.71 8.21 3.26
N ILE A 48 -2.59 6.89 3.20
CA ILE A 48 -2.83 6.10 2.01
C ILE A 48 -4.21 5.48 2.16
N VAL A 49 -5.01 5.65 1.11
CA VAL A 49 -6.36 5.12 0.97
C VAL A 49 -6.35 4.19 -0.24
N ASP A 50 -6.36 2.89 0.01
CA ASP A 50 -6.40 1.87 -1.03
C ASP A 50 -7.84 1.35 -1.18
N CYS A 51 -8.50 1.78 -2.25
CA CYS A 51 -9.88 1.42 -2.56
C CYS A 51 -9.90 0.29 -3.59
N GLY A 52 -9.74 -0.94 -3.12
CA GLY A 52 -9.82 -2.13 -3.94
C GLY A 52 -11.25 -2.55 -4.28
N GLY A 53 -11.37 -3.69 -4.96
CA GLY A 53 -12.68 -4.27 -5.30
C GLY A 53 -13.40 -4.86 -4.08
N GLY A 54 -12.67 -5.59 -3.24
CA GLY A 54 -13.25 -6.23 -2.05
C GLY A 54 -13.14 -5.38 -0.78
N THR A 55 -12.03 -4.67 -0.61
CA THR A 55 -11.71 -3.94 0.61
C THR A 55 -11.40 -2.48 0.32
N VAL A 56 -11.62 -1.63 1.33
CA VAL A 56 -10.99 -0.32 1.42
C VAL A 56 -10.07 -0.33 2.62
N ASP A 57 -8.81 0.02 2.42
CA ASP A 57 -7.77 0.01 3.43
C ASP A 57 -7.15 1.39 3.63
N LEU A 58 -6.96 1.76 4.90
CA LEU A 58 -6.42 3.02 5.36
C LEU A 58 -5.13 2.77 6.12
N THR A 59 -4.09 3.54 5.82
CA THR A 59 -2.85 3.53 6.61
C THR A 59 -2.31 4.95 6.74
N ILE A 60 -1.92 5.33 7.95
CA ILE A 60 -1.30 6.64 8.21
C ILE A 60 0.20 6.47 8.40
N ARG A 61 0.97 7.18 7.58
CA ARG A 61 2.43 7.18 7.59
C ARG A 61 2.96 8.54 8.01
N LYS A 62 4.11 8.53 8.68
CA LYS A 62 4.90 9.72 8.99
C LYS A 62 6.19 9.69 8.21
N LEU A 63 6.49 10.76 7.49
CA LEU A 63 7.82 10.95 6.93
C LEU A 63 8.77 11.37 8.06
N ILE A 64 9.70 10.52 8.44
CA ILE A 64 10.67 10.80 9.51
C ILE A 64 11.81 11.65 8.95
N ASN A 65 12.32 11.27 7.78
CA ASN A 65 13.32 11.98 6.99
C ASN A 65 13.15 11.59 5.51
N ASP A 66 13.95 12.15 4.61
CA ASP A 66 13.84 11.97 3.15
C ASP A 66 13.83 10.52 2.66
N LYS A 67 14.18 9.53 3.50
CA LYS A 67 14.24 8.11 3.14
C LYS A 67 13.57 7.16 4.14
N GLN A 68 12.93 7.69 5.19
CA GLN A 68 12.43 6.86 6.27
C GLN A 68 10.98 7.18 6.60
N LEU A 69 10.16 6.12 6.62
CA LEU A 69 8.76 6.17 6.98
C LEU A 69 8.54 5.51 8.34
N GLY A 70 7.72 6.16 9.16
CA GLY A 70 7.11 5.58 10.34
C GLY A 70 5.64 5.27 10.09
N GLU A 71 5.10 4.31 10.82
CA GLU A 71 3.66 4.05 10.90
C GLU A 71 3.11 4.73 12.16
N ILE A 72 2.01 5.48 12.02
CA ILE A 72 1.42 6.22 13.15
C ILE A 72 0.31 5.39 13.80
N THR A 73 -0.47 4.70 12.99
CA THR A 73 -1.61 3.89 13.42
C THR A 73 -1.58 2.57 12.68
N GLU A 74 -2.06 1.53 13.34
CA GLU A 74 -2.32 0.24 12.70
C GLU A 74 -3.24 0.42 11.48
N ARG A 75 -3.02 -0.39 10.44
CA ARG A 75 -3.88 -0.45 9.26
C ARG A 75 -5.33 -0.67 9.69
N SER A 76 -6.25 0.11 9.13
CA SER A 76 -7.69 -0.08 9.28
C SER A 76 -8.27 -0.42 7.91
N GLY A 77 -9.19 -1.37 7.83
CA GLY A 77 -9.84 -1.71 6.57
C GLY A 77 -11.16 -2.44 6.79
N ASP A 78 -12.02 -2.39 5.78
CA ASP A 78 -13.33 -3.05 5.81
C ASP A 78 -13.73 -3.57 4.42
N PHE A 79 -14.68 -4.49 4.38
CA PHE A 79 -15.23 -5.07 3.16
C PHE A 79 -16.26 -4.15 2.51
N CYS A 80 -15.79 -3.01 2.02
CA CYS A 80 -16.63 -1.98 1.40
C CYS A 80 -16.06 -1.50 0.06
N GLY A 81 -15.33 -2.37 -0.64
CA GLY A 81 -14.76 -2.08 -1.95
C GLY A 81 -15.79 -1.94 -3.08
N SER A 82 -15.30 -1.67 -4.29
CA SER A 82 -16.15 -1.37 -5.44
C SER A 82 -17.10 -2.50 -5.86
N THR A 83 -16.84 -3.76 -5.52
CA THR A 83 -17.74 -4.88 -5.84
C THR A 83 -19.13 -4.67 -5.25
N TYR A 84 -19.23 -4.06 -4.06
CA TYR A 84 -20.52 -3.72 -3.45
C TYR A 84 -21.27 -2.63 -4.23
N ILE A 85 -20.53 -1.73 -4.88
CA ILE A 85 -21.12 -0.73 -5.78
C ILE A 85 -21.70 -1.44 -7.01
N ASP A 86 -20.92 -2.33 -7.64
CA ASP A 86 -21.35 -3.09 -8.82
C ASP A 86 -22.60 -3.92 -8.52
N GLU A 87 -22.66 -4.59 -7.36
CA GLU A 87 -23.83 -5.33 -6.91
C GLU A 87 -25.09 -4.44 -6.80
N GLU A 88 -24.96 -3.22 -6.27
CA GLU A 88 -26.08 -2.28 -6.17
C GLU A 88 -26.52 -1.75 -7.54
N PHE A 89 -25.62 -1.63 -8.51
CA PHE A 89 -25.99 -1.30 -9.89
C PHE A 89 -26.74 -2.45 -10.58
N ILE A 90 -26.34 -3.71 -10.36
CA ILE A 90 -26.99 -4.89 -10.94
C ILE A 90 -28.38 -5.15 -10.34
N LYS A 91 -28.59 -4.80 -9.07
CA LYS A 91 -29.89 -4.95 -8.39
C LYS A 91 -30.98 -3.99 -8.91
N ARG A 92 -30.61 -2.94 -9.64
CA ARG A 92 -31.54 -1.96 -10.23
C ARG A 92 -32.02 -2.38 -11.60
#